data_AF-A0A1F6G4H3-F1
#
_entry.id   AF-A0A1F6G4H3-F1
#
_cell.length_a   1.000
_cell.length_b   1.000
_cell.length_c   1.000
_cell.angle_alpha   90.00
_cell.angle_beta   90.00
_cell.angle_gamma   90.00
#
_symmetry.space_group_name_H-M   'P 1'
#
loop_
_entity.id
_entity.type
_entity.pdbx_description
1 polymer ?
#
loop_
_entity_poly.entity_id
_entity_poly.type
_entity_poly.pdbx_seq_one_letter_code
_entity_poly.pdbx_strand_id
1 'polypeptide(L)' 'MITEAKKRINISVSKEVNAAVASLAKRDHVPQATKVSHLLLLALEIEEDQVLDALAAKRDTSRAKFVSHAFAWR' A
#
# COMPACT_ATOMS: atom_id res chain seq x y z
N MET A 1 23.20 0.30 13.52
CA MET A 1 21.73 0.15 13.52
C MET A 1 21.12 1.54 13.38
N ILE A 2 20.47 1.84 12.26
CA ILE A 2 19.71 3.09 12.13
C ILE A 2 18.38 2.88 12.83
N THR A 3 18.25 3.38 14.06
CA THR A 3 16.97 3.41 14.79
C THR A 3 16.21 4.65 14.35
N GLU A 4 15.57 4.63 13.18
CA GLU A 4 14.60 5.69 12.85
C GLU A 4 13.37 5.53 13.75
N ALA A 5 13.08 6.56 14.56
CA ALA A 5 11.89 6.60 15.38
C ALA A 5 10.63 6.68 14.52
N LYS A 6 9.52 6.07 14.97
CA LYS A 6 8.21 6.16 14.29
C LYS A 6 7.85 7.63 14.04
N LYS A 7 7.71 8.00 12.77
CA LYS A 7 7.30 9.35 12.36
C LYS A 7 5.80 9.55 12.63
N ARG A 8 5.43 10.69 13.22
CA ARG A 8 4.03 11.06 13.48
C ARG A 8 3.46 11.81 12.28
N ILE A 9 2.25 11.46 11.88
CA ILE A 9 1.51 12.09 10.78
C ILE A 9 0.24 12.70 11.37
N ASN A 10 0.12 14.01 11.33
CA ASN A 10 -1.09 14.73 11.73
C ASN A 10 -1.87 15.11 10.47
N ILE A 11 -3.14 14.70 10.39
CA ILE A 11 -3.99 14.94 9.24
C ILE A 11 -5.36 15.47 9.68
N SER A 12 -5.89 16.38 8.88
CA SER A 12 -7.28 16.83 8.99
C SER A 12 -8.13 16.02 8.02
N VAL A 13 -9.20 15.41 8.51
CA VAL A 13 -10.15 14.63 7.71
C VAL A 13 -11.57 15.11 7.97
N SER A 14 -12.49 14.83 7.05
CA SER A 14 -13.91 15.14 7.26
C SER A 14 -14.51 14.31 8.39
N LYS A 15 -15.66 14.74 8.91
CA LYS A 15 -16.37 14.02 9.98
C LYS A 15 -16.80 12.62 9.53
N GLU A 16 -17.20 12.52 8.26
CA GLU A 16 -17.66 11.28 7.62
C GLU A 16 -16.52 10.27 7.52
N VAL A 17 -15.34 10.72 7.07
CA VAL A 17 -14.13 9.87 7.01
C VAL A 17 -13.74 9.40 8.40
N ASN A 18 -13.72 10.30 9.39
CA ASN A 18 -13.40 9.93 10.77
C ASN A 18 -14.37 8.87 11.33
N ALA A 19 -15.67 9.02 11.08
CA ALA A 19 -16.70 8.06 11.50
C ALA A 19 -16.54 6.69 10.81
N ALA A 20 -16.23 6.69 9.51
CA ALA A 20 -15.96 5.46 8.76
C ALA A 20 -14.72 4.72 9.32
N VAL A 21 -13.62 5.44 9.56
CA VAL A 21 -12.40 4.86 10.14
C VAL A 21 -12.67 4.29 11.53
N ALA A 22 -13.43 5.01 12.38
CA ALA A 22 -13.80 4.52 13.71
C ALA A 22 -14.62 3.21 13.64
N SER A 23 -15.56 3.13 12.68
CA SER A 23 -16.37 1.93 12.46
C SER A 23 -15.53 0.74 12.00
N LEU A 24 -14.59 0.97 11.07
CA LEU A 24 -13.64 -0.04 10.61
C LEU A 24 -12.68 -0.49 11.71
N ALA A 25 -12.21 0.44 12.54
CA ALA A 25 -11.33 0.13 13.66
C ALA A 25 -12.04 -0.75 14.70
N LYS A 26 -13.31 -0.44 15.00
CA LYS A 26 -14.16 -1.24 15.87
C LYS A 26 -14.40 -2.65 15.30
N ARG A 27 -14.76 -2.75 14.02
CA ARG A 27 -14.96 -4.04 13.32
C ARG A 27 -13.72 -4.93 13.46
N ASP A 28 -12.55 -4.33 13.30
CA ASP A 28 -11.28 -5.06 13.24
C ASP A 28 -10.56 -5.15 14.60
N HIS A 29 -11.22 -4.68 15.68
CA HIS A 29 -10.73 -4.76 17.06
C HIS A 29 -9.33 -4.13 17.25
N VAL A 30 -9.07 -3.02 16.58
CA VAL A 30 -7.80 -2.28 16.67
C VAL A 30 -8.03 -0.81 17.03
N PRO A 31 -7.02 -0.12 17.61
CA PRO A 31 -7.08 1.33 17.79
C PRO A 31 -7.31 2.06 16.47
N GLN A 32 -8.01 3.19 16.52
CA GLN A 32 -8.31 3.99 15.32
C GLN A 32 -7.04 4.42 14.59
N ALA A 33 -6.00 4.84 15.31
CA ALA A 33 -4.71 5.19 14.72
C ALA A 33 -4.07 4.02 13.96
N THR A 34 -4.13 2.80 14.52
CA THR A 34 -3.65 1.58 13.85
C THR A 34 -4.44 1.31 12.57
N LYS A 35 -5.77 1.46 12.61
CA LYS A 35 -6.60 1.32 11.41
C LYS A 35 -6.24 2.36 10.35
N VAL A 36 -6.00 3.62 10.72
CA VAL A 36 -5.51 4.65 9.78
C VAL A 36 -4.19 4.23 9.16
N SER A 37 -3.23 3.71 9.93
CA SER A 37 -1.96 3.22 9.40
C SER A 37 -2.15 2.08 8.39
N HIS A 38 -3.04 1.13 8.67
CA HIS A 38 -3.33 0.03 7.73
C HIS A 38 -3.99 0.54 6.44
N LEU A 39 -4.93 1.47 6.54
CA LEU A 39 -5.59 2.05 5.36
C LEU A 39 -4.62 2.89 4.54
N LEU A 40 -3.71 3.63 5.18
CA LEU A 40 -2.66 4.38 4.50
C LEU A 40 -1.69 3.44 3.77
N LEU A 41 -1.30 2.33 4.40
CA LEU A 41 -0.47 1.32 3.75
C LEU A 41 -1.15 0.75 2.52
N LEU A 42 -2.42 0.34 2.63
CA LEU A 42 -3.20 -0.16 1.50
C LEU A 42 -3.31 0.87 0.37
N ALA A 43 -3.50 2.15 0.70
CA ALA A 43 -3.53 3.21 -0.31
C ALA A 43 -2.18 3.35 -1.04
N LEU A 44 -1.07 3.25 -0.31
CA LEU A 44 0.27 3.28 -0.89
C LEU A 44 0.55 2.06 -1.79
N GLU A 45 0.08 0.87 -1.39
CA GLU A 45 0.16 -0.34 -2.22
C GLU A 45 -0.60 -0.16 -3.54
N ILE A 46 -1.80 0.44 -3.51
CA ILE A 46 -2.58 0.72 -4.74
C ILE A 46 -1.84 1.70 -5.65
N GLU A 47 -1.22 2.74 -5.11
CA GLU A 47 -0.41 3.69 -5.89
C GLU A 47 0.84 3.01 -6.48
N GLU A 48 1.50 2.13 -5.72
CA GLU A 48 2.63 1.34 -6.19
C GLU A 48 2.23 0.43 -7.35
N ASP A 49 1.12 -0.30 -7.22
CA ASP A 49 0.58 -1.19 -8.25
C ASP A 49 0.36 -0.45 -9.56
N GLN A 50 -0.21 0.76 -9.53
CA GLN A 50 -0.41 1.59 -10.74
C GLN A 50 0.92 1.93 -11.42
N VAL A 51 1.95 2.27 -10.65
CA VAL A 51 3.27 2.61 -11.20
C VAL A 51 3.96 1.37 -11.76
N LEU A 52 3.89 0.24 -11.04
CA LEU A 52 4.50 -1.02 -11.46
C LEU A 52 3.82 -1.57 -12.73
N ASP A 53 2.49 -1.50 -12.81
CA ASP A 53 1.73 -1.89 -13.99
C ASP A 53 2.10 -1.03 -15.21
N ALA A 54 2.20 0.28 -15.04
CA ALA A 54 2.63 1.18 -16.12
C ALA A 54 4.05 0.86 -16.62
N LEU A 55 4.94 0.39 -15.75
CA LEU A 55 6.27 -0.09 -16.14
C LEU A 55 6.22 -1.46 -16.82
N ALA A 56 5.39 -2.37 -16.31
CA ALA A 56 5.20 -3.70 -16.88
C ALA A 56 4.60 -3.61 -18.30
N ALA A 57 3.56 -2.81 -18.49
CA ALA A 57 2.93 -2.57 -19.79
C ALA A 57 3.91 -2.03 -20.85
N LYS A 58 4.87 -1.19 -20.45
CA LYS A 58 5.94 -0.72 -21.36
C LYS A 58 6.92 -1.82 -21.77
N ARG A 59 7.13 -2.81 -20.89
CA ARG A 59 8.05 -3.93 -21.11
C ARG A 59 7.38 -5.09 -21.84
N ASP A 60 6.08 -5.25 -21.68
CA ASP A 60 5.27 -6.27 -22.33
C ASP A 60 5.03 -5.90 -23.80
N THR A 61 6.00 -6.29 -24.63
CA THR A 61 6.01 -6.03 -26.07
C THR A 61 6.10 -7.36 -26.81
N SER A 62 5.71 -7.40 -28.08
CA SER A 62 5.79 -8.61 -28.91
C SER A 62 7.22 -9.16 -29.08
N ARG A 63 8.25 -8.36 -28.75
CA ARG A 63 9.67 -8.76 -28.76
C ARG A 63 10.25 -8.96 -27.37
N ALA A 64 9.43 -8.94 -26.33
CA ALA A 64 9.87 -9.19 -24.96
C ALA A 64 10.53 -10.57 -24.86
N LYS A 65 11.68 -10.61 -24.19
CA LYS A 65 12.36 -11.88 -23.90
C LYS A 65 11.80 -12.45 -22.62
N PHE A 66 11.25 -13.66 -22.70
CA PHE A 66 10.76 -14.39 -21.54
C PHE A 66 11.88 -15.26 -20.96
N VAL A 67 11.94 -15.34 -19.64
CA VAL A 67 12.77 -16.30 -18.92
C VAL A 67 11.88 -17.40 -18.34
N SER A 68 12.40 -18.62 -18.25
CA SER A 68 11.65 -19.71 -17.64
C SER A 68 11.50 -19.48 -16.14
N HIS A 69 10.40 -19.97 -15.55
CA HIS A 69 10.15 -19.87 -14.11
C HIS A 69 11.32 -20.44 -13.28
N ALA A 70 11.82 -21.63 -13.66
CA ALA A 70 12.96 -22.25 -12.99
C ALA A 70 14.25 -21.41 -13.05
N PHE A 71 14.42 -20.58 -14.08
CA PHE A 71 15.55 -19.65 -14.18
C PHE A 71 15.31 -18.38 -13.35
N ALA A 72 14.08 -17.87 -13.29
CA ALA A 72 13.74 -16.64 -12.57
C ALA A 72 13.80 -16.77 -11.04
N TRP A 73 13.56 -17.97 -10.50
CA TRP A 73 13.49 -18.24 -9.05
C TRP A 73 14.66 -19.06 -8.51
N ARG A 74 15.74 -19.15 -9.29
CA ARG A 74 16.98 -19.79 -8.86
C ARG A 74 17.82 -18.84 -8.01
#